data_AF-A0A7W2FDZ4-F1
#
_entry.id   AF-A0A7W2FDZ4-F1
#
_cell.length_a   1.000
_cell.length_b   1.000
_cell.length_c   1.000
_cell.angle_alpha   90.00
_cell.angle_beta   90.00
_cell.angle_gamma   90.00
#
_symmetry.space_group_name_H-M   'P 1'
#
loop_
_entity.id
_entity.type
_entity.pdbx_description
1 polymer ?
#
loop_
_entity_poly.entity_id
_entity_poly.type
_entity_poly.pdbx_seq_one_letter_code
_entity_poly.pdbx_strand_id
1 'polypeptide(L)'
;MAQQHARNRVHAQSVSSSVAASSAAFALPWFESATLAQQFNRAATAAGLPVDEVGYVLEEGADQPFIRYRVSMTVSASYPAIRRFVDNIGATLSHVDLDAISCTRPDIMVVPLTCELAFSAFFRKDGHG
;
A
#
# COMPACT_ATOMS: atom_id res chain seq x y z
N MET A 1 -50.51 -31.73 -0.86
CA MET A 1 -49.64 -31.15 -1.90
C MET A 1 -48.59 -30.30 -1.22
N ALA A 2 -47.37 -30.84 -1.05
CA ALA A 2 -46.25 -30.16 -0.39
C ALA A 2 -45.18 -29.85 -1.42
N GLN A 3 -44.93 -28.57 -1.68
CA GLN A 3 -43.89 -28.10 -2.60
C GLN A 3 -42.59 -27.85 -1.81
N GLN A 4 -41.56 -28.59 -2.18
CA GLN A 4 -40.26 -28.65 -1.53
C GLN A 4 -39.30 -27.76 -2.34
N HIS A 5 -39.01 -26.56 -1.82
CA HIS A 5 -38.05 -25.66 -2.46
C HIS A 5 -36.62 -26.07 -2.11
N ALA A 6 -35.90 -26.57 -3.11
CA ALA A 6 -34.48 -26.93 -3.04
C ALA A 6 -33.60 -25.68 -2.90
N ARG A 7 -32.75 -25.66 -1.87
CA ARG A 7 -31.77 -24.60 -1.60
C ARG A 7 -30.49 -24.85 -2.40
N ASN A 8 -30.17 -23.93 -3.30
CA ASN A 8 -28.95 -23.92 -4.10
C ASN A 8 -27.75 -23.54 -3.21
N ARG A 9 -26.79 -24.46 -3.02
CA ARG A 9 -25.58 -24.28 -2.21
C ARG A 9 -24.42 -23.90 -3.13
N VAL A 10 -24.14 -22.61 -3.26
CA VAL A 10 -22.95 -22.12 -3.98
C VAL A 10 -21.72 -22.38 -3.13
N HIS A 11 -20.82 -23.24 -3.61
CA HIS A 11 -19.52 -23.49 -3.01
C HIS A 11 -18.55 -22.41 -3.51
N ALA A 12 -18.15 -21.49 -2.63
CA ALA A 12 -17.04 -20.58 -2.89
C ALA A 12 -15.73 -21.39 -2.87
N GLN A 13 -15.10 -21.56 -4.03
CA GLN A 13 -13.75 -22.13 -4.12
C GLN A 13 -12.74 -21.05 -3.77
N SER A 14 -12.07 -21.22 -2.62
CA SER A 14 -10.95 -20.40 -2.19
C SER A 14 -9.74 -20.70 -3.09
N VAL A 15 -9.44 -19.80 -4.02
CA VAL A 15 -8.20 -19.83 -4.81
C VAL A 15 -7.04 -19.33 -3.95
N SER A 16 -6.35 -20.26 -3.29
CA SER A 16 -5.07 -20.01 -2.62
C SER A 16 -3.97 -19.85 -3.68
N SER A 17 -3.70 -18.62 -4.11
CA SER A 17 -2.54 -18.31 -4.94
C SER A 17 -1.32 -18.11 -4.05
N SER A 18 -0.53 -19.17 -3.86
CA SER A 18 0.79 -19.09 -3.22
C SER A 18 1.79 -18.52 -4.22
N VAL A 19 2.14 -17.25 -4.08
CA VAL A 19 3.23 -16.65 -4.85
C VAL A 19 4.55 -17.07 -4.19
N ALA A 20 5.33 -17.90 -4.87
CA ALA A 20 6.66 -18.27 -4.42
C ALA A 20 7.56 -17.03 -4.42
N ALA A 21 7.86 -16.49 -3.24
CA ALA A 21 8.79 -15.38 -3.06
C ALA A 21 10.22 -15.86 -3.37
N SER A 22 10.81 -15.37 -4.46
CA SER A 22 12.21 -15.60 -4.78
C SER A 22 13.07 -14.80 -3.79
N SER A 23 13.84 -15.48 -2.95
CA SER A 23 14.65 -14.91 -1.88
C SER A 23 15.98 -14.32 -2.38
N ALA A 24 15.95 -13.42 -3.37
CA ALA A 24 17.10 -12.57 -3.61
C ALA A 24 17.29 -11.69 -2.35
N ALA A 25 18.48 -11.73 -1.75
CA ALA A 25 18.76 -10.94 -0.55
C ALA A 25 18.55 -9.45 -0.85
N PHE A 26 17.48 -8.90 -0.30
CA PHE A 26 17.06 -7.54 -0.57
C PHE A 26 17.90 -6.57 0.28
N ALA A 27 18.68 -5.71 -0.37
CA ALA A 27 19.52 -4.74 0.33
C ALA A 27 18.65 -3.58 0.84
N LEU A 28 18.32 -3.60 2.14
CA LEU A 28 17.59 -2.52 2.77
C LEU A 28 18.48 -1.25 2.87
N PRO A 29 17.93 -0.06 2.61
CA PRO A 29 18.66 1.19 2.78
C PRO A 29 18.85 1.54 4.27
N TRP A 30 19.79 2.45 4.53
CA TRP A 30 19.88 3.13 5.82
C TRP A 30 18.68 4.05 6.02
N PHE A 31 18.28 4.21 7.27
CA PHE A 31 17.10 4.98 7.60
C PHE A 31 17.36 6.49 7.57
N GLU A 32 16.58 7.21 6.75
CA GLU A 32 16.52 8.68 6.74
C GLU A 32 15.07 9.15 6.49
N SER A 33 14.37 9.62 7.53
CA SER A 33 12.95 10.03 7.45
C SER A 33 12.69 11.13 6.42
N ALA A 34 13.55 12.15 6.38
CA ALA A 34 13.40 13.27 5.45
C ALA A 34 13.48 12.81 3.98
N THR A 35 14.36 11.85 3.71
CA THR A 35 14.55 11.26 2.37
C THR A 35 13.30 10.48 1.95
N LEU A 36 12.72 9.68 2.86
CA LEU A 36 11.47 8.95 2.59
C LEU A 36 10.32 9.91 2.25
N ALA A 37 10.10 10.94 3.07
CA ALA A 37 9.04 11.91 2.83
C ALA A 37 9.22 12.66 1.51
N GLN A 38 10.47 13.01 1.17
CA GLN A 38 10.80 13.64 -0.10
C GLN A 38 10.54 12.71 -1.29
N GLN A 39 10.85 11.42 -1.19
CA GLN A 39 10.59 10.45 -2.24
C GLN A 39 9.09 10.29 -2.53
N PHE A 40 8.26 10.16 -1.50
CA PHE A 40 6.81 10.11 -1.64
C PHE A 40 6.23 11.39 -2.26
N ASN A 41 6.67 12.57 -1.80
CA ASN A 41 6.21 13.84 -2.35
C ASN A 41 6.59 14.00 -3.84
N ARG A 42 7.83 13.62 -4.21
CA ARG A 42 8.28 13.64 -5.62
C ARG A 42 7.46 12.69 -6.47
N ALA A 43 7.20 11.47 -6.00
CA ALA A 43 6.39 10.49 -6.72
C ALA A 43 4.94 10.97 -6.92
N ALA A 44 4.32 11.54 -5.89
CA ALA A 44 2.98 12.11 -5.98
C ALA A 44 2.91 13.28 -6.97
N THR A 45 3.88 14.20 -6.89
CA THR A 45 4.01 15.33 -7.81
C THR A 45 4.19 14.87 -9.26
N ALA A 46 5.07 13.90 -9.50
CA ALA A 46 5.32 13.34 -10.84
C ALA A 46 4.09 12.62 -11.41
N ALA A 47 3.27 12.02 -10.56
CA ALA A 47 2.00 11.39 -10.94
C ALA A 47 0.84 12.38 -11.12
N GLY A 48 1.05 13.68 -10.82
CA GLY A 48 -0.02 14.68 -10.79
C GLY A 48 -1.10 14.35 -9.75
N LEU A 49 -0.72 13.67 -8.67
CA LEU A 49 -1.62 13.18 -7.64
C LEU A 49 -1.71 14.23 -6.52
N PRO A 50 -2.87 14.91 -6.35
CA PRO A 50 -3.04 15.80 -5.21
C PRO A 50 -3.11 14.97 -3.93
N VAL A 51 -2.29 15.36 -2.96
CA VAL A 51 -2.20 14.72 -1.65
C VAL A 51 -2.80 15.66 -0.64
N ASP A 52 -3.84 15.18 0.05
CA ASP A 52 -4.58 15.96 1.04
C ASP A 52 -3.90 15.87 2.42
N GLU A 53 -3.48 14.67 2.79
CA GLU A 53 -2.85 14.38 4.08
C GLU A 53 -1.79 13.30 3.93
N VAL A 54 -0.69 13.43 4.70
CA VAL A 54 0.32 12.37 4.84
C VAL A 54 0.72 12.20 6.30
N GLY A 55 0.67 10.96 6.78
CA GLY A 55 1.15 10.54 8.10
C GLY A 55 2.34 9.59 7.97
N TYR A 56 3.28 9.69 8.91
CA TYR A 56 4.42 8.79 9.02
C TYR A 56 4.49 8.27 10.46
N VAL A 57 4.51 6.95 10.61
CA VAL A 57 4.61 6.30 11.92
C VAL A 57 5.79 5.32 11.88
N LEU A 58 6.74 5.51 12.80
CA LEU A 58 7.81 4.56 13.05
C LEU A 58 7.26 3.39 13.87
N GLU A 59 7.40 2.18 13.36
CA GLU A 59 7.09 0.95 14.07
C GLU A 59 8.37 0.16 14.33
N GLU A 60 8.83 0.19 15.59
CA GLU A 60 9.96 -0.60 16.04
C GLU A 60 9.48 -1.88 16.72
N GLY A 61 9.74 -3.02 16.08
CA GLY A 61 9.62 -4.33 16.72
C GLY A 61 10.91 -4.68 17.47
N ALA A 62 10.79 -5.13 18.73
CA ALA A 62 11.93 -5.64 19.49
C ALA A 62 12.62 -6.80 18.77
N ASP A 63 11.83 -7.71 18.18
CA ASP A 63 12.30 -8.96 17.56
C ASP A 63 12.52 -8.88 16.04
N GLN A 64 12.42 -7.69 15.45
CA GLN A 64 12.58 -7.52 14.00
C GLN A 64 14.00 -7.00 13.66
N PRO A 65 14.70 -7.61 12.69
CA PRO A 65 16.03 -7.17 12.26
C PRO A 65 15.98 -5.93 11.33
N PHE A 66 14.83 -5.28 11.24
CA PHE A 66 14.57 -4.13 10.38
C PHE A 66 13.73 -3.08 11.12
N ILE A 67 13.73 -1.87 10.59
CA ILE A 67 12.84 -0.79 11.00
C ILE A 67 11.72 -0.70 9.97
N ARG A 68 10.46 -0.56 10.43
CA ARG A 68 9.30 -0.36 9.56
C ARG A 68 8.73 1.04 9.75
N TYR A 69 8.57 1.77 8.65
CA TYR A 69 7.81 3.02 8.61
C TYR A 69 6.49 2.80 7.92
N ARG A 70 5.39 3.07 8.62
CA ARG A 70 4.07 3.11 8.01
C ARG A 70 3.79 4.52 7.49
N VAL A 71 3.52 4.62 6.20
CA VAL A 71 3.12 5.87 5.54
C VAL A 71 1.65 5.78 5.20
N SER A 72 0.83 6.70 5.69
CA SER A 72 -0.58 6.82 5.34
C SER A 72 -0.81 8.07 4.51
N MET A 73 -1.52 7.96 3.38
CA MET A 73 -1.79 9.08 2.49
C MET A 73 -3.26 9.14 2.12
N THR A 74 -3.84 10.34 2.15
CA THR A 74 -5.17 10.61 1.58
C THR A 74 -5.00 11.33 0.26
N VAL A 75 -5.58 10.80 -0.80
CA VAL A 75 -5.46 11.34 -2.16
C VAL A 75 -6.81 11.40 -2.85
N SER A 76 -7.03 12.42 -3.69
CA SER A 76 -8.26 12.60 -4.46
C SER A 76 -7.99 12.64 -5.96
N ALA A 77 -8.21 11.51 -6.65
CA ALA A 77 -7.88 11.41 -8.08
C ALA A 77 -8.65 10.31 -8.82
N SER A 78 -8.49 10.26 -10.14
CA SER A 78 -9.02 9.14 -10.94
C SER A 78 -8.32 7.82 -10.59
N TYR A 79 -9.03 6.69 -10.66
CA TYR A 79 -8.46 5.37 -10.42
C TYR A 79 -7.19 5.08 -11.26
N PRO A 80 -7.14 5.40 -12.57
CA PRO A 80 -5.91 5.21 -13.34
C PRO A 80 -4.71 6.02 -12.82
N ALA A 81 -4.93 7.22 -12.28
CA ALA A 81 -3.86 8.03 -11.71
C ALA A 81 -3.32 7.41 -10.41
N ILE A 82 -4.22 6.97 -9.52
CA ILE A 82 -3.87 6.30 -8.26
C ILE A 82 -3.09 5.02 -8.54
N ARG A 83 -3.55 4.21 -9.51
CA ARG A 83 -2.87 2.97 -9.89
C ARG A 83 -1.44 3.22 -10.41
N ARG A 84 -1.27 4.19 -11.31
CA ARG A 84 0.07 4.57 -11.81
C ARG A 84 0.99 5.05 -10.69
N PHE A 85 0.45 5.79 -9.73
CA PHE A 85 1.23 6.23 -8.58
C PHE A 85 1.73 5.03 -7.75
N VAL A 86 0.85 4.09 -7.41
CA VAL A 86 1.23 2.86 -6.68
C VAL A 86 2.27 2.05 -7.47
N ASP A 87 2.05 1.85 -8.77
CA ASP A 87 2.98 1.12 -9.64
C ASP A 87 4.35 1.81 -9.68
N ASN A 88 4.37 3.15 -9.77
CA ASN A 88 5.61 3.93 -9.76
C ASN A 88 6.35 3.85 -8.42
N ILE A 89 5.64 3.90 -7.29
CA ILE A 89 6.25 3.73 -5.96
C ILE A 89 6.92 2.36 -5.88
N GLY A 90 6.21 1.28 -6.19
CA GLY A 90 6.77 -0.08 -6.15
C GLY A 90 7.94 -0.30 -7.12
N ALA A 91 7.94 0.39 -8.27
CA ALA A 91 9.03 0.33 -9.24
C ALA A 91 10.28 1.14 -8.84
N THR A 92 10.11 2.22 -8.08
CA THR A 92 11.20 3.16 -7.74
C THR A 92 11.76 2.95 -6.34
N LEU A 93 10.90 2.60 -5.39
CA LEU A 93 11.20 2.41 -3.99
C LEU A 93 11.05 0.93 -3.67
N SER A 94 12.06 0.14 -4.03
CA SER A 94 12.02 -1.31 -3.88
C SER A 94 11.89 -1.80 -2.42
N HIS A 95 12.16 -0.92 -1.45
CA HIS A 95 12.04 -1.17 -0.01
C HIS A 95 10.68 -0.70 0.54
N VAL A 96 9.73 -0.35 -0.32
CA VAL A 96 8.39 0.13 0.02
C VAL A 96 7.37 -0.79 -0.61
N ASP A 97 6.37 -1.20 0.17
CA ASP A 97 5.24 -1.99 -0.29
C ASP A 97 3.90 -1.33 0.06
N LEU A 98 2.86 -1.62 -0.71
CA LEU A 98 1.50 -1.17 -0.44
C LEU A 98 0.81 -2.19 0.49
N ASP A 99 0.51 -1.78 1.71
CA ASP A 99 -0.17 -2.63 2.69
C ASP A 99 -1.68 -2.63 2.48
N ALA A 100 -2.25 -1.46 2.23
CA ALA A 100 -3.70 -1.29 2.12
C ALA A 100 -4.07 -0.13 1.20
N ILE A 101 -5.22 -0.29 0.54
CA ILE A 101 -5.87 0.75 -0.24
C ILE A 101 -7.37 0.69 0.06
N SER A 102 -7.93 1.81 0.49
CA SER A 102 -9.36 1.98 0.70
C SER A 102 -9.82 3.18 -0.11
N CYS A 103 -10.73 2.98 -1.04
CA CYS A 103 -11.25 4.05 -1.89
C CYS A 103 -12.73 4.22 -1.68
N THR A 104 -13.17 5.46 -1.51
CA THR A 104 -14.58 5.83 -1.46
C THR A 104 -14.90 6.75 -2.63
N ARG A 105 -16.12 6.61 -3.13
CA ARG A 105 -16.68 7.51 -4.13
C ARG A 105 -17.92 8.15 -3.52
N PRO A 106 -17.99 9.48 -3.38
CA PRO A 106 -19.13 10.13 -2.75
C PRO A 106 -20.41 9.99 -3.59
N ASP A 107 -20.28 9.99 -4.92
CA ASP A 107 -21.39 9.84 -5.86
C ASP A 107 -20.90 9.18 -7.17
N ILE A 108 -21.74 8.39 -7.84
CA ILE A 108 -21.39 7.71 -9.10
C ILE A 108 -21.00 8.66 -10.23
N MET A 109 -21.50 9.91 -10.18
CA MET A 109 -21.22 10.96 -11.16
C MET A 109 -19.92 11.73 -10.87
N VAL A 110 -19.37 11.59 -9.66
CA VAL A 110 -18.11 12.25 -9.28
C VAL A 110 -16.95 11.40 -9.78
N VAL A 111 -16.17 11.94 -10.71
CA VAL A 111 -15.03 11.25 -11.35
C VAL A 111 -13.91 10.89 -10.37
N PRO A 112 -13.40 11.81 -9.50
CA PRO A 112 -12.34 11.46 -8.56
C PRO A 112 -12.83 10.52 -7.45
N LEU A 113 -11.94 9.61 -7.05
CA LEU A 113 -12.03 8.79 -5.84
C LEU A 113 -11.22 9.47 -4.74
N THR A 114 -11.73 9.44 -3.51
CA THR A 114 -10.91 9.71 -2.33
C THR A 114 -10.38 8.37 -1.83
N CYS A 115 -9.07 8.19 -1.84
CA CYS A 115 -8.43 6.97 -1.39
C CYS A 115 -7.48 7.21 -0.23
N GLU A 116 -7.57 6.33 0.76
CA GLU A 116 -6.57 6.15 1.81
C GLU A 116 -5.60 5.06 1.35
N LEU A 117 -4.32 5.41 1.24
CA LEU A 117 -3.24 4.51 0.87
C LEU A 117 -2.36 4.29 2.10
N ALA A 118 -2.04 3.05 2.42
CA ALA A 118 -1.09 2.70 3.46
C ALA A 118 0.09 1.94 2.85
N PHE A 119 1.30 2.43 3.08
CA PHE A 119 2.54 1.80 2.65
C PHE A 119 3.41 1.43 3.85
N SER A 120 4.16 0.35 3.72
CA SER A 120 5.25 0.00 4.64
C SER A 120 6.58 0.21 3.94
N ALA A 121 7.45 1.03 4.52
CA ALA A 121 8.83 1.20 4.11
C ALA A 121 9.76 0.49 5.10
N PHE A 122 10.68 -0.32 4.58
CA PHE A 122 11.58 -1.16 5.38
C PHE A 122 13.01 -0.63 5.29
N PHE A 123 13.66 -0.52 6.45
CA PHE A 123 15.03 -0.02 6.56
C PHE A 123 15.87 -0.95 7.42
N ARG A 124 17.20 -0.82 7.29
CA ARG A 124 18.12 -1.50 8.19
C ARG A 124 17.93 -0.95 9.60
N LYS A 125 17.94 -1.86 10.58
CA LYS A 125 18.05 -1.49 11.99
C LYS A 125 19.54 -1.24 12.27
N ASP A 126 19.88 -0.04 12.73
CA ASP A 126 21.25 0.26 13.12
C ASP A 126 21.63 -0.65 14.29
N GLY A 127 22.70 -1.42 14.15
CA GLY A 127 23.17 -2.38 15.15
C GLY A 127 23.84 -1.73 16.37
N HIS A 128 23.62 -0.44 16.61
CA HIS A 128 24.17 0.27 17.75
C HIS A 128 23.24 0.10 18.96
N GLY A 129 23.36 -1.07 19.60
CA GLY A 129 23.16 -1.19 21.03
C GLY A 129 24.38 -0.66 21.79
#